data_AF-A0A9E1ZDX7-F1
#
_entry.id   AF-A0A9E1ZDX7-F1
#
_cell.length_a   1.000
_cell.length_b   1.000
_cell.length_c   1.000
_cell.angle_alpha   90.00
_cell.angle_beta   90.00
_cell.angle_gamma   90.00
#
_symmetry.space_group_name_H-M   'P 1'
#
loop_
_entity.id
_entity.type
_entity.pdbx_description
1 polymer ?
#
loop_
_entity_poly.entity_id
_entity_poly.type
_entity_poly.pdbx_seq_one_letter_code
_entity_poly.pdbx_strand_id
1 'polypeptide(L)'
;WLARRSGMGGVRTTKRGRSDRMEVVEALNIDARRRLVIVRRDDREHLLLLGPDGELVVETGITPPPNSGMAGGTPGRNPSGTRV
;
A
#
# COMPACT_ATOMS: atom_id res chain seq x y z
N TRP A 1 23.20 26.76 -2.26
CA TRP A 1 22.84 25.35 -2.07
C TRP A 1 21.66 25.25 -1.11
N LEU A 2 20.48 25.60 -1.62
CA LEU A 2 19.21 25.59 -0.86
C LEU A 2 18.37 24.40 -1.33
N ALA A 3 18.04 23.54 -0.37
CA ALA A 3 16.81 22.75 -0.25
C ALA A 3 17.15 21.45 0.48
N ARG A 4 16.93 21.43 1.80
CA ARG A 4 16.85 20.18 2.55
C ARG A 4 15.59 19.46 2.07
N ARG A 5 15.80 18.46 1.23
CA ARG A 5 14.87 17.38 0.91
C ARG A 5 14.37 16.76 2.22
N SER A 6 13.24 17.25 2.72
CA SER A 6 12.47 16.57 3.76
C SER A 6 11.60 15.50 3.09
N GLY A 7 12.26 14.41 2.72
CA GLY A 7 11.61 13.14 2.41
C GLY A 7 11.86 12.19 3.58
N MET A 8 11.18 12.41 4.71
CA MET A 8 11.28 11.53 5.88
C MET A 8 9.94 11.55 6.59
N GLY A 9 9.30 10.37 6.66
CA GLY A 9 7.98 10.19 7.26
C GLY A 9 7.06 9.22 6.50
N GLY A 10 7.61 8.36 5.62
CA GLY A 10 6.87 7.17 5.22
C GLY A 10 6.77 6.26 6.45
N VAL A 11 5.54 6.01 6.92
CA VAL A 11 5.27 4.98 7.92
C VAL A 11 5.78 3.66 7.35
N ARG A 12 6.97 3.24 7.79
CA ARG A 12 7.44 1.88 7.58
C ARG A 12 6.65 1.01 8.53
N THR A 13 5.49 0.54 8.07
CA THR A 13 4.79 -0.58 8.71
C THR A 13 5.78 -1.74 8.72
N THR A 14 6.27 -2.05 9.93
CA THR A 14 7.02 -3.27 10.17
C THR A 14 6.07 -4.40 9.84
N LYS A 15 6.37 -5.23 8.81
CA LYS A 15 5.67 -6.50 8.55
C LYS A 15 5.73 -7.36 9.81
N ARG A 16 4.78 -7.15 10.72
CA ARG A 16 4.62 -7.92 11.93
C ARG A 16 3.62 -8.99 11.56
N GLY A 17 4.08 -10.23 11.59
CA GLY A 17 3.31 -11.38 11.13
C GLY A 17 1.93 -11.44 11.77
N ARG A 18 1.02 -12.05 11.01
CA ARG A 18 -0.39 -12.36 11.30
C ARG A 18 -1.38 -11.33 10.75
N SER A 19 -1.80 -11.58 9.51
CA SER A 19 -3.03 -11.07 8.89
C SER A 19 -3.22 -9.57 9.06
N ASP A 20 -2.34 -8.79 8.42
CA ASP A 20 -2.58 -7.35 8.27
C ASP A 20 -3.74 -7.21 7.29
N ARG A 21 -4.96 -7.17 7.84
CA ARG A 21 -6.22 -7.03 7.08
C ARG A 21 -6.26 -5.71 6.33
N MET A 22 -5.33 -4.80 6.63
CA MET A 22 -5.22 -3.48 6.06
C MET A 22 -3.83 -3.31 5.46
N GLU A 23 -3.79 -2.82 4.22
CA GLU A 23 -2.55 -2.43 3.56
C GLU A 23 -2.77 -1.13 2.81
N VAL A 24 -1.80 -0.22 2.85
CA VAL A 24 -1.80 0.96 1.98
C VAL A 24 -1.24 0.54 0.63
N VAL A 25 -2.09 0.55 -0.40
CA VAL A 25 -1.71 0.20 -1.77
C VAL A 25 -0.94 1.35 -2.40
N GLU A 26 -1.49 2.56 -2.29
CA GLU A 26 -0.92 3.75 -2.91
C GLU A 26 -1.32 5.01 -2.16
N ALA A 27 -0.45 6.02 -2.19
CA ALA A 27 -0.75 7.36 -1.69
C ALA A 27 -0.26 8.42 -2.70
N LEU A 28 -1.19 9.26 -3.16
CA LEU A 28 -0.96 10.34 -4.10
C LEU A 28 -1.25 11.69 -3.45
N ASN A 29 -0.35 12.66 -3.59
CA ASN A 29 -0.62 14.03 -3.12
C ASN A 29 -1.49 14.77 -4.16
N ILE A 30 -2.60 15.37 -3.74
CA ILE A 30 -3.39 16.27 -4.60
C ILE A 30 -2.82 17.69 -4.53
N ASP A 31 -2.45 18.14 -3.33
CA ASP A 31 -1.83 19.43 -3.09
C ASP A 31 -0.90 19.37 -1.87
N ALA A 32 -0.52 20.53 -1.34
CA ALA A 32 0.42 20.65 -0.21
C ALA A 32 -0.07 19.96 1.08
N ARG A 33 -1.38 19.77 1.26
CA ARG A 33 -1.96 19.27 2.53
C ARG A 33 -2.96 18.13 2.33
N ARG A 34 -3.40 17.86 1.10
CA ARG A 34 -4.38 16.81 0.78
C ARG A 34 -3.76 15.66 0.01
N ARG A 35 -4.21 14.45 0.33
CA ARG A 35 -3.72 13.19 -0.24
C ARG A 35 -4.88 12.26 -0.56
N LEU A 36 -4.81 11.61 -1.73
CA LEU A 36 -5.60 10.43 -2.02
C LEU A 36 -4.82 9.20 -1.58
N VAL A 37 -5.49 8.28 -0.89
CA VAL A 37 -4.90 7.05 -0.40
C VAL A 37 -5.81 5.89 -0.79
N ILE A 38 -5.23 4.88 -1.43
CA ILE A 38 -5.90 3.61 -1.67
C ILE A 38 -5.49 2.65 -0.56
N VAL A 39 -6.47 2.16 0.18
CA VAL A 39 -6.30 1.17 1.24
C VAL A 39 -6.98 -0.12 0.82
N ARG A 40 -6.24 -1.22 0.86
CA ARG A 40 -6.78 -2.57 0.71
C ARG A 40 -7.21 -3.10 2.07
N ARG A 41 -8.48 -3.46 2.20
CA ARG A 41 -9.08 -4.10 3.37
C ARG A 41 -9.83 -5.34 2.96
N ASP A 42 -9.50 -6.50 3.54
CA ASP A 42 -10.24 -7.75 3.31
C ASP A 42 -10.49 -8.04 1.81
N ASP A 43 -9.47 -7.87 0.97
CA ASP A 43 -9.52 -8.04 -0.51
C ASP A 43 -10.28 -6.98 -1.32
N ARG A 44 -10.75 -5.90 -0.68
CA ARG A 44 -11.32 -4.73 -1.37
C ARG A 44 -10.45 -3.51 -1.22
N GLU A 45 -10.43 -2.68 -2.25
CA GLU A 45 -9.77 -1.37 -2.21
C GLU A 45 -10.78 -0.27 -1.88
N HIS A 46 -10.31 0.70 -1.11
CA HIS A 46 -11.05 1.88 -0.67
C HIS A 46 -10.24 3.13 -0.98
N LEU A 47 -10.85 4.12 -1.62
CA LEU A 47 -10.21 5.40 -1.93
C LEU A 47 -10.61 6.43 -0.88
N LEU A 48 -9.60 6.99 -0.22
CA LEU A 48 -9.74 7.97 0.85
C LEU A 48 -9.09 9.29 0.43
N LEU A 49 -9.78 10.40 0.67
CA LEU A 49 -9.21 11.74 0.63
C LEU A 49 -8.90 12.16 2.07
N LEU A 50 -7.62 12.38 2.36
CA LEU A 50 -7.14 12.85 3.64
C LEU A 50 -6.69 14.31 3.50
N GLY A 51 -7.19 15.18 4.37
CA GLY A 51 -6.84 16.59 4.39
C GLY A 51 -6.81 17.18 5.80
N PRO A 52 -6.39 18.45 5.94
CA PRO A 52 -6.35 19.12 7.24
C PRO A 52 -7.73 19.39 7.82
N ASP A 53 -8.73 19.56 6.96
CA ASP A 53 -10.11 19.88 7.33
C ASP A 53 -10.98 18.62 7.57
N GLY A 54 -10.37 17.43 7.42
CA GLY A 54 -11.00 16.14 7.67
C GLY A 54 -10.66 15.06 6.63
N GLU A 55 -11.23 13.89 6.84
CA GLU A 55 -11.15 12.72 5.97
C GLU A 55 -12.48 12.43 5.26
N LEU A 56 -12.40 11.98 4.01
CA LEU A 56 -13.55 11.59 3.21
C LEU A 56 -13.29 10.24 2.54
N VAL A 57 -14.27 9.34 2.62
CA VAL A 57 -14.30 8.13 1.79
C VAL A 57 -14.87 8.52 0.44
N VAL A 58 -14.02 8.49 -0.59
CA VAL A 58 -14.41 8.84 -1.96
C VAL A 58 -15.10 7.66 -2.63
N GLU A 59 -14.56 6.45 -2.43
CA GLU A 59 -15.08 5.23 -3.05
C GLU A 59 -14.79 3.99 -2.20
N THR A 60 -15.69 3.02 -2.23
CA THR A 60 -15.57 1.75 -1.50
C THR A 60 -15.85 0.55 -2.40
N GLY A 61 -15.19 -0.58 -2.11
CA GLY A 61 -15.51 -1.85 -2.74
C GLY A 61 -14.87 -2.02 -4.12
N ILE A 62 -13.81 -1.25 -4.42
CA ILE A 62 -13.03 -1.37 -5.64
C ILE A 62 -12.43 -2.79 -5.66
N THR A 63 -12.54 -3.46 -6.81
CA THR A 63 -11.91 -4.76 -7.02
C THR A 63 -10.44 -4.51 -7.36
N PRO A 64 -9.48 -5.06 -6.59
CA PRO A 64 -8.07 -4.89 -6.86
C PRO A 64 -7.71 -5.40 -8.27
N PRO A 65 -6.73 -4.77 -8.95
CA PRO A 65 -6.15 -5.32 -10.17
C PRO A 65 -5.67 -6.76 -9.96
N PRO A 66 -5.76 -7.63 -10.98
CA PRO A 66 -5.45 -9.06 -10.87
C PRO A 66 -4.00 -9.38 -10.44
N ASN A 67 -3.09 -8.42 -10.49
CA ASN A 67 -1.68 -8.54 -10.14
C ASN A 67 -1.28 -7.84 -8.82
N SER A 68 -2.18 -7.10 -8.15
CA SER A 68 -1.85 -6.32 -6.94
C SER A 68 -1.44 -7.16 -5.73
N GLY A 69 -1.78 -8.45 -5.70
CA GLY A 69 -1.42 -9.37 -4.60
C GLY A 69 -0.08 -10.10 -4.74
N MET A 70 0.58 -10.05 -5.90
CA MET A 70 1.76 -10.88 -6.17
C MET A 70 3.10 -10.30 -5.68
N ALA A 71 3.13 -9.05 -5.22
CA ALA A 71 4.37 -8.39 -4.76
C ALA A 71 4.91 -8.92 -3.40
N GLY A 72 4.21 -9.86 -2.76
CA GLY A 72 4.47 -10.28 -1.37
C GLY A 72 5.32 -11.53 -1.17
N GLY A 73 5.59 -12.33 -2.21
CA GLY A 73 6.34 -13.57 -2.03
C GLY A 73 6.63 -14.26 -3.35
N THR A 74 7.88 -14.17 -3.81
CA THR A 74 8.42 -15.16 -4.74
C THR A 74 8.27 -16.52 -4.07
N PRO A 75 7.50 -17.48 -4.62
CA PRO A 75 7.55 -18.85 -4.12
C PRO A 75 8.99 -19.28 -4.27
N GLY A 76 9.64 -19.65 -3.17
CA GLY A 76 10.99 -20.18 -3.18
C GLY A 76 11.04 -21.31 -4.20
N ARG A 77 11.69 -21.06 -5.34
CA ARG A 77 12.06 -22.08 -6.31
C ARG A 77 12.96 -23.03 -5.54
N ASN A 78 12.42 -24.15 -5.07
CA ASN A 78 13.21 -25.23 -4.52
C ASN A 78 13.76 -26.03 -5.71
N PRO A 79 15.07 -25.99 -6.03
CA PRO A 79 15.63 -26.86 -7.06
C PRO A 79 15.78 -28.28 -6.47
N SER A 80 14.66 -28.99 -6.32
CA SER A 80 14.68 -30.41 -6.00
C SER A 80 14.70 -31.21 -7.30
N GLY A 81 15.87 -31.74 -7.63
CA GLY A 81 15.97 -32.87 -8.56
C GLY A 81 17.13 -32.76 -9.53
N THR A 82 18.31 -33.20 -9.10
CA THR A 82 19.06 -34.11 -9.97
C THR A 82 19.04 -35.48 -9.31
N ARG A 83 18.42 -36.36 -10.09
CA ARG A 83 18.13 -37.77 -9.90
C ARG A 83 19.42 -38.58 -10.13
N VAL A 84 19.40 -39.80 -9.60
CA VAL A 84 20.26 -40.98 -9.87
C VAL A 84 21.73 -40.94 -9.47
#